data_AF-R6N9F6-F1
#
_entry.id   AF-R6N9F6-F1
#
_cell.length_a   1.000
_cell.length_b   1.000
_cell.length_c   1.000
_cell.angle_alpha   90.00
_cell.angle_beta   90.00
_cell.angle_gamma   90.00
#
_symmetry.space_group_name_H-M   'P 1'
#
loop_
_entity.id
_entity.type
_entity.pdbx_description
1 polymer ?
#
loop_
_entity_poly.entity_id
_entity_poly.type
_entity_poly.pdbx_seq_one_letter_code
_entity_poly.pdbx_strand_id
1 'polypeptide(L)'
;MNIYIAGGEKRIEMFEAVRPPRILLSYYYVSDEIMAYAKTAKEYLLDSGAFTYLNTGKSVDFDSYTDGYIEFINANKVKQFIELDIDAIVGLDKVESLRRRIERRTGRQCIPVFHRSRGKDYFVDMCKEYEYIALGGIAIKDIKRVEYKYFRWFIDTAHSYGTRIHGLGLTDFKALKQFDFDSVDSTSWIGSRYGNLYRYDNGNLRILRSPKNSRMTLHWKTCDEMNLREWVKYVKYAERFM
;
A
#
# COMPACT_ATOMS: atom_id res chain seq x y z
N MET A 1 13.63 -4.58 -3.47
CA MET A 1 12.29 -3.96 -3.35
C MET A 1 11.54 -4.52 -2.13
N ASN A 2 10.96 -3.66 -1.31
CA ASN A 2 10.09 -4.08 -0.21
C ASN A 2 8.63 -4.23 -0.69
N ILE A 3 8.02 -5.40 -0.52
CA ILE A 3 6.60 -5.61 -0.86
C ILE A 3 5.80 -5.77 0.42
N TYR A 4 4.85 -4.87 0.66
CA TYR A 4 3.92 -4.93 1.79
C TYR A 4 2.66 -5.70 1.41
N ILE A 5 2.33 -6.73 2.18
CA ILE A 5 1.07 -7.46 2.03
C ILE A 5 -0.05 -6.66 2.70
N ALA A 6 -1.02 -6.20 1.93
CA ALA A 6 -2.15 -5.40 2.39
C ALA A 6 -3.45 -6.23 2.52
N GLY A 7 -4.40 -5.81 3.36
CA GLY A 7 -5.73 -6.44 3.46
C GLY A 7 -5.84 -7.60 4.45
N GLY A 8 -4.96 -7.65 5.46
CA GLY A 8 -4.94 -8.68 6.50
C GLY A 8 -5.86 -8.43 7.70
N GLU A 9 -6.43 -7.23 7.83
CA GLU A 9 -7.14 -6.76 9.03
C GLU A 9 -8.35 -7.63 9.41
N LYS A 10 -9.00 -8.22 8.40
CA LYS A 10 -10.13 -9.17 8.58
C LYS A 10 -9.72 -10.64 8.39
N ARG A 11 -8.41 -10.93 8.44
CA ARG A 11 -7.79 -12.24 8.13
C ARG A 11 -6.57 -12.48 9.03
N ILE A 12 -6.62 -12.02 10.28
CA ILE A 12 -5.49 -12.10 11.20
C ILE A 12 -5.02 -13.55 11.37
N GLU A 13 -5.94 -14.51 11.35
CA GLU A 13 -5.63 -15.94 11.47
C GLU A 13 -4.66 -16.41 10.36
N MET A 14 -4.80 -15.86 9.16
CA MET A 14 -3.91 -16.18 8.03
C MET A 14 -2.55 -15.50 8.21
N PHE A 15 -2.52 -14.29 8.75
CA PHE A 15 -1.29 -13.54 9.02
C PHE A 15 -0.48 -14.18 10.15
N GLU A 16 -1.12 -14.67 11.19
CA GLU A 16 -0.49 -15.42 12.27
C GLU A 16 0.09 -16.75 11.77
N ALA A 17 -0.65 -17.45 10.91
CA ALA A 17 -0.24 -18.74 10.35
C ALA A 17 0.89 -18.62 9.31
N VAL A 18 0.86 -17.62 8.44
CA VAL A 18 1.81 -17.49 7.32
C VAL A 18 2.97 -16.53 7.61
N ARG A 19 2.76 -15.55 8.49
CA ARG A 19 3.75 -14.56 8.93
C ARG A 19 4.40 -13.78 7.79
N PRO A 20 3.64 -13.00 6.99
CA PRO A 20 4.22 -12.05 6.05
C PRO A 20 5.21 -11.11 6.76
N PRO A 21 6.43 -10.93 6.21
CA PRO A 21 7.45 -10.12 6.87
C PRO A 21 7.09 -8.64 6.90
N ARG A 22 6.42 -8.14 5.85
CA ARG A 22 6.01 -6.74 5.71
C ARG A 22 4.54 -6.66 5.40
N ILE A 23 3.83 -5.79 6.13
CA ILE A 23 2.38 -5.63 5.98
C ILE A 23 1.99 -4.16 5.87
N LEU A 24 0.96 -3.88 5.10
CA LEU A 24 0.32 -2.56 5.10
C LEU A 24 -1.06 -2.71 5.75
N LEU A 25 -1.33 -1.88 6.74
CA LEU A 25 -2.61 -1.79 7.43
C LEU A 25 -3.31 -0.50 7.03
N SER A 26 -4.63 -0.54 6.94
CA SER A 26 -5.50 0.61 6.80
C SER A 26 -6.04 1.00 8.17
N TYR A 27 -5.84 2.25 8.58
CA TYR A 27 -6.41 2.79 9.82
C TYR A 27 -7.94 2.64 9.86
N TYR A 28 -8.62 2.71 8.71
CA TYR A 28 -10.06 2.48 8.65
C TYR A 28 -10.50 1.08 9.11
N TYR A 29 -9.65 0.07 8.97
CA TYR A 29 -9.97 -1.32 9.35
C TYR A 29 -9.14 -1.86 10.52
N VAL A 30 -8.21 -1.07 11.05
CA VAL A 30 -7.28 -1.53 12.08
C VAL A 30 -8.02 -1.84 13.39
N SER A 31 -7.67 -2.97 13.99
CA SER A 31 -8.07 -3.35 15.35
C SER A 31 -6.84 -3.46 16.24
N ASP A 32 -7.04 -3.50 17.57
CA ASP A 32 -5.94 -3.71 18.52
C ASP A 32 -5.21 -5.04 18.28
N GLU A 33 -5.96 -6.05 17.85
CA GLU A 33 -5.44 -7.40 17.58
C GLU A 33 -4.44 -7.40 16.40
N ILE A 34 -4.83 -6.86 15.24
CA ILE A 34 -3.94 -6.79 14.07
C ILE A 34 -2.80 -5.79 14.29
N MET A 35 -3.02 -4.74 15.10
CA MET A 35 -1.95 -3.82 15.50
C MET A 35 -0.94 -4.50 16.42
N ALA A 36 -1.38 -5.34 17.36
CA ALA A 36 -0.48 -6.14 18.18
C ALA A 36 0.35 -7.10 17.31
N TYR A 37 -0.28 -7.76 16.34
CA TYR A 37 0.42 -8.58 15.35
C TYR A 37 1.44 -7.76 14.55
N ALA A 38 1.07 -6.57 14.05
CA ALA A 38 1.94 -5.73 13.23
C ALA A 38 3.25 -5.35 13.92
N LYS A 39 3.20 -5.15 15.25
CA LYS A 39 4.40 -4.88 16.07
C LYS A 39 5.38 -6.07 16.12
N THR A 40 4.95 -7.28 15.73
CA THR A 40 5.80 -8.47 15.60
C THR A 40 6.33 -8.71 14.19
N ALA A 41 5.78 -8.02 13.18
CA ALA A 41 6.26 -8.10 11.80
C ALA A 41 7.64 -7.41 11.67
N LYS A 42 8.37 -7.73 10.60
CA LYS A 42 9.67 -7.07 10.33
C LYS A 42 9.49 -5.58 10.10
N GLU A 43 8.43 -5.21 9.39
CA GLU A 43 8.07 -3.81 9.12
C GLU A 43 6.56 -3.72 8.83
N TYR A 44 5.94 -2.59 9.18
CA TYR A 44 4.57 -2.31 8.78
C TYR A 44 4.39 -0.85 8.37
N LEU A 45 3.49 -0.63 7.43
CA LEU A 45 3.00 0.69 7.04
C LEU A 45 1.56 0.87 7.52
N LEU A 46 1.21 2.07 7.96
CA LEU A 46 -0.17 2.44 8.26
C LEU A 46 -0.67 3.44 7.22
N ASP A 47 -1.56 3.01 6.34
CA ASP A 47 -2.32 3.87 5.46
C ASP A 47 -3.48 4.52 6.22
N SER A 48 -3.78 5.79 5.95
CA SER A 48 -4.91 6.48 6.55
C SER A 48 -6.25 5.80 6.26
N GLY A 49 -6.40 5.08 5.14
CA GLY A 49 -7.64 4.41 4.76
C GLY A 49 -8.77 5.35 4.35
N ALA A 50 -8.48 6.66 4.24
CA ALA A 50 -9.48 7.69 4.04
C ALA A 50 -10.26 7.49 2.72
N PHE A 51 -9.58 7.09 1.64
CA PHE A 51 -10.22 6.75 0.35
C PHE A 51 -11.31 5.68 0.49
N THR A 52 -11.10 4.69 1.37
CA THR A 52 -12.09 3.61 1.59
C THR A 52 -13.28 4.10 2.42
N TYR A 53 -13.04 4.95 3.42
CA TYR A 53 -14.10 5.55 4.23
C TYR A 53 -15.12 6.32 3.38
N LEU A 54 -14.65 6.97 2.33
CA LEU A 54 -15.45 7.80 1.42
C LEU A 54 -16.44 7.00 0.58
N ASN A 55 -16.08 5.77 0.22
CA ASN A 55 -16.96 4.89 -0.54
C ASN A 55 -18.14 4.34 0.29
N THR A 56 -18.28 4.73 1.56
CA THR A 56 -19.38 4.30 2.44
C THR A 56 -20.60 5.23 2.44
N GLY A 57 -20.54 6.38 1.74
CA GLY A 57 -21.67 7.28 1.55
C GLY A 57 -22.08 8.12 2.77
N LYS A 58 -21.26 8.15 3.83
CA LYS A 58 -21.48 9.01 5.01
C LYS A 58 -20.84 10.38 4.80
N SER A 59 -21.45 11.44 5.33
CA SER A 59 -20.78 12.74 5.46
C SER A 59 -19.54 12.56 6.34
N VAL A 60 -18.37 12.88 5.81
CA VAL A 60 -17.08 12.68 6.47
C VAL A 60 -16.59 13.99 7.04
N ASP A 61 -16.47 14.06 8.37
CA ASP A 61 -15.66 15.07 9.03
C ASP A 61 -14.19 14.64 9.00
N PHE A 62 -13.45 15.16 8.03
CA PHE A 62 -12.02 14.86 7.87
C PHE A 62 -11.15 15.43 8.98
N ASP A 63 -11.57 16.49 9.67
CA ASP A 63 -10.81 17.03 10.79
C ASP A 63 -10.89 16.08 11.98
N SER A 64 -12.10 15.60 12.31
CA SER A 64 -12.29 14.58 13.35
C SER A 64 -11.60 13.25 12.99
N TYR A 65 -11.69 12.82 11.73
CA TYR A 65 -10.99 11.62 11.26
C TYR A 65 -9.46 11.76 11.41
N THR A 66 -8.93 12.93 11.05
CA THR A 66 -7.49 13.24 11.16
C THR A 66 -7.03 13.24 12.61
N ASP A 67 -7.83 13.79 13.54
CA ASP A 67 -7.49 13.76 14.96
C ASP A 67 -7.46 12.33 15.50
N GLY A 68 -8.44 11.50 15.18
CA GLY A 68 -8.44 10.08 15.56
C GLY A 68 -7.24 9.32 14.98
N TYR A 69 -6.86 9.63 13.74
CA TYR A 69 -5.68 9.05 13.11
C TYR A 69 -4.38 9.44 13.83
N ILE A 70 -4.23 10.73 14.18
CA ILE A 70 -3.10 11.26 14.96
C ILE A 70 -3.01 10.58 16.33
N GLU A 71 -4.13 10.48 17.04
CA GLU A 71 -4.21 9.82 18.35
C GLU A 71 -3.78 8.36 18.26
N PHE A 72 -4.26 7.64 17.24
CA PHE A 72 -3.89 6.26 16.99
C PHE A 72 -2.38 6.10 16.72
N ILE A 73 -1.81 6.96 15.86
CA ILE A 73 -0.37 6.97 15.56
C ILE A 73 0.45 7.16 16.84
N ASN A 74 0.07 8.14 17.66
CA ASN A 74 0.79 8.48 18.89
C ASN A 74 0.68 7.36 19.94
N ALA A 75 -0.53 6.83 20.17
CA ALA A 75 -0.77 5.74 21.12
C ALA A 75 -0.01 4.47 20.76
N ASN A 76 0.08 4.15 19.46
CA ASN A 76 0.77 2.95 18.97
C ASN A 76 2.23 3.18 18.57
N LYS A 77 2.75 4.41 18.69
CA LYS A 77 4.10 4.81 18.28
C LYS A 77 4.44 4.39 16.85
N VAL A 78 3.47 4.57 15.94
CA VAL A 78 3.60 4.19 14.53
C VAL A 78 4.73 5.00 13.89
N LYS A 79 5.67 4.31 13.23
CA LYS A 79 6.89 4.93 12.68
C LYS A 79 6.76 5.41 11.25
N GLN A 80 5.98 4.70 10.43
CA GLN A 80 5.78 4.99 9.02
C GLN A 80 4.28 4.94 8.72
N PHE A 81 3.76 6.03 8.19
CA PHE A 81 2.33 6.19 7.97
C PHE A 81 2.06 7.11 6.77
N ILE A 82 1.03 6.79 5.98
CA ILE A 82 0.65 7.52 4.76
C ILE A 82 -0.41 8.57 5.12
N GLU A 83 -0.34 9.73 4.48
CA GLU A 83 -1.32 10.80 4.70
C GLU A 83 -2.76 10.44 4.31
N LEU A 84 -3.69 11.39 4.51
CA LEU A 84 -5.04 11.26 3.98
C LEU A 84 -5.05 11.50 2.47
N ASP A 85 -5.20 10.41 1.72
CA ASP A 85 -5.28 10.44 0.26
C ASP A 85 -6.70 10.78 -0.24
N ILE A 86 -7.07 12.06 -0.17
CA ILE A 86 -8.43 12.57 -0.41
C ILE A 86 -8.49 13.85 -1.25
N ASP A 87 -7.41 14.16 -1.97
CA ASP A 87 -7.27 15.40 -2.73
C ASP A 87 -8.36 15.59 -3.79
N ALA A 88 -8.81 14.52 -4.42
CA ALA A 88 -9.92 14.52 -5.38
C ALA A 88 -11.26 15.02 -4.80
N ILE A 89 -11.37 15.16 -3.47
CA ILE A 89 -12.61 15.51 -2.76
C ILE A 89 -12.51 16.86 -2.10
N VAL A 90 -11.42 17.10 -1.36
CA VAL A 90 -11.27 18.32 -0.56
C VAL A 90 -10.28 19.33 -1.16
N GLY A 91 -9.62 18.97 -2.26
CA GLY A 91 -8.56 19.76 -2.88
C GLY A 91 -7.20 19.63 -2.18
N LEU A 92 -6.14 20.02 -2.89
CA LEU A 92 -4.76 19.91 -2.43
C LEU A 92 -4.50 20.73 -1.16
N ASP A 93 -4.98 21.98 -1.11
CA ASP A 93 -4.74 22.88 0.02
C ASP A 93 -5.23 22.30 1.37
N LYS A 94 -6.40 21.64 1.36
CA LYS A 94 -6.92 20.99 2.56
C LYS A 94 -6.09 19.77 2.92
N VAL A 95 -5.67 18.94 1.95
CA VAL A 95 -4.77 17.81 2.21
C VAL A 95 -3.44 18.27 2.81
N GLU A 96 -2.81 19.32 2.26
CA GLU A 96 -1.58 19.87 2.82
C GLU A 96 -1.77 20.42 4.24
N SER A 97 -2.90 21.08 4.51
CA SER A 97 -3.23 21.56 5.85
C SER A 97 -3.35 20.40 6.85
N LEU A 98 -4.03 19.32 6.46
CA LEU A 98 -4.15 18.09 7.27
C LEU A 98 -2.79 17.39 7.43
N ARG A 99 -1.97 17.32 6.38
CA ARG A 99 -0.59 16.81 6.41
C ARG A 99 0.24 17.53 7.46
N ARG A 100 0.32 18.86 7.37
CA ARG A 100 1.06 19.70 8.34
C ARG A 100 0.54 19.51 9.76
N ARG A 101 -0.79 19.35 9.94
CA ARG A 101 -1.41 19.05 11.24
C ARG A 101 -0.94 17.70 11.79
N ILE A 102 -0.96 16.64 10.98
CA ILE A 102 -0.50 15.30 11.37
C ILE A 102 0.96 15.35 11.79
N GLU A 103 1.82 15.93 10.96
CA GLU A 103 3.26 15.96 11.21
C GLU A 103 3.61 16.75 12.47
N ARG A 104 2.99 17.91 12.66
CA ARG A 104 3.16 18.73 13.87
C ARG A 104 2.70 17.99 15.13
N ARG A 105 1.58 17.27 15.07
CA ARG A 105 0.97 16.61 16.24
C ARG A 105 1.57 15.23 16.55
N THR A 106 2.22 14.59 15.58
CA THR A 106 2.92 13.30 15.75
C THR A 106 4.42 13.47 15.92
N GLY A 107 4.96 14.64 15.56
CA GLY A 107 6.41 14.92 15.56
C GLY A 107 7.18 14.11 14.51
N ARG A 108 6.51 13.64 13.45
CA ARG A 108 7.06 12.76 12.42
C ARG A 108 6.53 13.15 11.05
N GLN A 109 7.37 13.11 10.02
CA GLN A 109 6.90 13.24 8.65
C GLN A 109 6.01 12.04 8.29
N CYS A 110 4.89 12.34 7.62
CA CYS A 110 4.10 11.31 6.97
C CYS A 110 4.76 10.91 5.63
N ILE A 111 4.21 9.89 4.99
CA ILE A 111 4.49 9.57 3.58
C ILE A 111 3.40 10.25 2.75
N PRO A 112 3.66 11.41 2.12
CA PRO A 112 2.67 12.08 1.30
C PRO A 112 2.44 11.34 -0.02
N VAL A 113 1.22 11.41 -0.55
CA VAL A 113 0.82 10.72 -1.79
C VAL A 113 0.80 11.73 -2.94
N PHE A 114 1.53 11.45 -4.01
CA PHE A 114 1.49 12.21 -5.24
C PHE A 114 0.43 11.67 -6.21
N HIS A 115 -0.36 12.56 -6.80
CA HIS A 115 -1.28 12.27 -7.90
C HIS A 115 -0.92 13.08 -9.14
N ARG A 116 -1.28 12.53 -10.30
CA ARG A 116 -0.99 13.12 -11.62
C ARG A 116 -1.43 14.58 -11.73
N SER A 117 -2.58 14.93 -11.16
CA SER A 117 -3.17 16.27 -11.20
C SER A 117 -2.27 17.36 -10.59
N ARG A 118 -1.33 17.00 -9.71
CA ARG A 118 -0.46 17.96 -9.00
C ARG A 118 0.72 18.47 -9.86
N GLY A 119 1.01 17.80 -10.97
CA GLY A 119 2.03 18.26 -11.92
C GLY A 119 3.47 17.90 -11.52
N LYS A 120 4.38 18.05 -12.48
CA LYS A 120 5.78 17.60 -12.38
C LYS A 120 6.57 18.36 -11.31
N ASP A 121 6.40 19.68 -11.25
CA ASP A 121 7.18 20.53 -10.34
C ASP A 121 6.84 20.23 -8.88
N TYR A 122 5.55 20.01 -8.59
CA TYR A 122 5.10 19.58 -7.26
C TYR A 122 5.71 18.23 -6.86
N PHE A 123 5.83 17.27 -7.78
CA PHE A 123 6.52 16.00 -7.48
C PHE A 123 7.99 16.23 -7.08
N VAL A 124 8.69 17.10 -7.82
CA VAL A 124 10.08 17.45 -7.54
C VAL A 124 10.21 18.13 -6.17
N ASP A 125 9.30 19.03 -5.82
CA ASP A 125 9.31 19.71 -4.52
C ASP A 125 9.00 18.74 -3.37
N MET A 126 8.05 17.82 -3.55
CA MET A 126 7.84 16.71 -2.61
C MET A 126 9.11 15.89 -2.38
N CYS A 127 9.90 15.59 -3.43
CA CYS A 127 11.15 14.87 -3.27
C CYS A 127 12.18 15.67 -2.44
N LYS A 128 12.26 16.99 -2.63
CA LYS A 128 13.18 17.81 -1.83
C LYS A 128 12.80 17.88 -0.35
N GLU A 129 11.50 17.82 -0.05
CA GLU A 129 10.97 18.04 1.30
C GLU A 129 10.83 16.75 2.13
N TYR A 130 10.68 15.59 1.48
CA TYR A 130 10.34 14.33 2.13
C TYR A 130 11.39 13.24 1.85
N GLU A 131 11.76 12.51 2.89
CA GLU A 131 12.62 11.32 2.78
C GLU A 131 11.91 10.12 2.14
N TYR A 132 10.58 10.13 2.13
CA TYR A 132 9.77 9.04 1.62
C TYR A 132 8.41 9.54 1.12
N ILE A 133 8.09 9.24 -0.14
CA ILE A 133 6.82 9.62 -0.78
C ILE A 133 6.13 8.41 -1.39
N ALA A 134 4.84 8.52 -1.69
CA ALA A 134 4.08 7.51 -2.42
C ALA A 134 3.57 8.03 -3.77
N LEU A 135 3.58 7.17 -4.77
CA LEU A 135 2.97 7.39 -6.07
C LEU A 135 1.56 6.78 -6.07
N GLY A 136 0.54 7.64 -5.97
CA GLY A 136 -0.87 7.29 -6.00
C GLY A 136 -1.41 7.07 -7.42
N GLY A 137 -2.72 6.83 -7.52
CA GLY A 137 -3.42 6.76 -8.80
C GLY A 137 -3.28 5.44 -9.58
N ILE A 138 -2.38 4.55 -9.18
CA ILE A 138 -2.15 3.25 -9.84
C ILE A 138 -3.35 2.32 -9.66
N ALA A 139 -3.77 2.09 -8.41
CA ALA A 139 -4.86 1.16 -8.09
C ALA A 139 -6.23 1.59 -8.65
N ILE A 140 -6.50 2.90 -8.66
CA ILE A 140 -7.73 3.51 -9.17
C ILE A 140 -7.69 3.78 -10.69
N LYS A 141 -6.59 3.40 -11.37
CA LYS A 141 -6.37 3.57 -12.81
C LYS A 141 -6.38 5.02 -13.30
N ASP A 142 -6.08 5.98 -12.41
CA ASP A 142 -5.74 7.34 -12.81
C ASP A 142 -4.42 7.33 -13.61
N ILE A 143 -3.47 6.49 -13.19
CA ILE A 143 -2.30 6.13 -13.99
C ILE A 143 -2.62 4.84 -14.78
N LYS A 144 -2.69 4.94 -16.10
CA LYS A 144 -2.94 3.78 -16.97
C LYS A 144 -1.65 3.00 -17.21
N ARG A 145 -1.77 1.70 -17.52
CA ARG A 145 -0.60 0.84 -17.84
C ARG A 145 0.31 1.39 -18.94
N VAL A 146 -0.26 2.06 -19.95
CA VAL A 146 0.52 2.69 -21.03
C VAL A 146 1.40 3.86 -20.55
N GLU A 147 1.10 4.39 -19.36
CA GLU A 147 1.81 5.49 -18.71
C GLU A 147 2.88 4.98 -17.74
N TYR A 148 2.96 3.67 -17.47
CA TYR A 148 4.02 3.10 -16.61
C TYR A 148 5.42 3.36 -17.16
N LYS A 149 5.55 3.66 -18.46
CA LYS A 149 6.81 4.14 -19.06
C LYS A 149 7.40 5.37 -18.34
N TYR A 150 6.58 6.14 -17.63
CA TYR A 150 7.03 7.30 -16.86
C TYR A 150 7.50 6.95 -15.44
N PHE A 151 7.26 5.72 -14.94
CA PHE A 151 7.71 5.32 -13.60
C PHE A 151 9.21 5.48 -13.42
N ARG A 152 10.02 5.18 -14.46
CA ARG A 152 11.46 5.40 -14.41
C ARG A 152 11.80 6.86 -14.11
N TRP A 153 11.11 7.82 -14.73
CA TRP A 153 11.32 9.24 -14.42
C TRP A 153 10.99 9.59 -12.96
N PHE A 154 9.87 9.09 -12.43
CA PHE A 154 9.49 9.33 -11.03
C PHE A 154 10.50 8.74 -10.04
N ILE A 155 10.93 7.49 -10.28
CA ILE A 155 11.89 6.78 -9.44
C ILE A 155 13.25 7.48 -9.48
N ASP A 156 13.79 7.72 -10.67
CA ASP A 156 15.10 8.35 -10.84
C ASP A 156 15.12 9.76 -10.23
N THR A 157 14.02 10.51 -10.36
CA THR A 157 13.88 11.85 -9.77
C THR A 157 13.88 11.76 -8.24
N ALA A 158 13.08 10.88 -7.64
CA ALA A 158 13.07 10.70 -6.19
C ALA A 158 14.46 10.30 -5.66
N HIS A 159 15.09 9.32 -6.30
CA HIS A 159 16.43 8.86 -5.93
C HIS A 159 17.50 9.94 -6.09
N SER A 160 17.38 10.83 -7.07
CA SER A 160 18.31 11.97 -7.24
C SER A 160 18.30 12.96 -6.07
N TYR A 161 17.21 13.01 -5.31
CA TYR A 161 17.08 13.81 -4.08
C TYR A 161 17.29 12.98 -2.80
N GLY A 162 17.63 11.69 -2.91
CA GLY A 162 17.75 10.78 -1.77
C GLY A 162 16.39 10.34 -1.18
N THR A 163 15.29 10.60 -1.89
CA THR A 163 13.92 10.27 -1.47
C THR A 163 13.57 8.85 -1.87
N ARG A 164 13.02 8.08 -0.93
CA ARG A 164 12.40 6.78 -1.24
C ARG A 164 11.05 6.97 -1.91
N ILE A 165 10.64 6.03 -2.75
CA ILE A 165 9.34 6.06 -3.42
C ILE A 165 8.56 4.75 -3.27
N HIS A 166 7.30 4.86 -2.84
CA HIS A 166 6.35 3.76 -2.69
C HIS A 166 5.37 3.72 -3.86
N GLY A 167 5.22 2.58 -4.54
CA GLY A 167 4.19 2.37 -5.56
C GLY A 167 2.87 1.89 -4.95
N LEU A 168 1.93 2.80 -4.72
CA LEU A 168 0.70 2.54 -3.96
C LEU A 168 -0.28 1.69 -4.80
N GLY A 169 -0.51 0.46 -4.36
CA GLY A 169 -1.34 -0.55 -5.03
C GLY A 169 -0.76 -1.08 -6.35
N LEU A 170 0.56 -1.04 -6.54
CA LEU A 170 1.22 -1.59 -7.73
C LEU A 170 1.26 -3.12 -7.69
N THR A 171 0.32 -3.76 -8.38
CA THR A 171 0.15 -5.23 -8.38
C THR A 171 0.60 -5.94 -9.66
N ASP A 172 1.05 -5.19 -10.67
CA ASP A 172 1.46 -5.75 -11.96
C ASP A 172 2.86 -6.40 -11.89
N PHE A 173 2.93 -7.73 -12.00
CA PHE A 173 4.19 -8.47 -11.88
C PHE A 173 5.26 -8.08 -12.89
N LYS A 174 4.90 -7.60 -14.09
CA LYS A 174 5.89 -7.14 -15.06
C LYS A 174 6.46 -5.80 -14.62
N ALA A 175 5.59 -4.89 -14.17
CA ALA A 175 6.00 -3.60 -13.65
C ALA A 175 6.91 -3.75 -12.42
N LEU A 176 6.56 -4.65 -11.48
CA LEU A 176 7.38 -4.92 -10.30
C LEU A 176 8.81 -5.38 -10.65
N LYS A 177 9.00 -6.09 -11.76
CA LYS A 177 10.34 -6.51 -12.21
C LYS A 177 11.09 -5.48 -13.02
N GLN A 178 10.38 -4.51 -13.59
CA GLN A 178 10.93 -3.53 -14.52
C GLN A 178 11.33 -2.23 -13.81
N PHE A 179 10.64 -1.89 -12.72
CA PHE A 179 10.75 -0.61 -12.05
C PHE A 179 11.16 -0.80 -10.59
N ASP A 180 12.30 -0.19 -10.25
CA ASP A 180 13.00 -0.38 -8.98
C ASP A 180 12.44 0.56 -7.89
N PHE A 181 11.13 0.47 -7.61
CA PHE A 181 10.53 1.16 -6.46
C PHE A 181 11.19 0.67 -5.17
N ASP A 182 11.41 1.58 -4.20
CA ASP A 182 11.89 1.21 -2.86
C ASP A 182 10.91 0.27 -2.18
N SER A 183 9.62 0.51 -2.39
CA SER A 183 8.58 -0.41 -1.98
C SER A 183 7.26 -0.29 -2.74
N VAL A 184 6.40 -1.28 -2.55
CA VAL A 184 5.03 -1.34 -3.09
C VAL A 184 4.11 -2.07 -2.11
N ASP A 185 2.81 -1.97 -2.29
CA ASP A 185 1.84 -2.80 -1.59
C ASP A 185 0.92 -3.57 -2.54
N SER A 186 0.32 -4.66 -2.03
CA SER A 186 -0.60 -5.48 -2.81
C SER A 186 -1.62 -6.21 -1.94
N THR A 187 -2.89 -6.12 -2.35
CA THR A 187 -4.00 -6.97 -1.88
C THR A 187 -4.26 -8.17 -2.79
N SER A 188 -3.46 -8.36 -3.86
CA SER A 188 -3.74 -9.34 -4.91
C SER A 188 -3.67 -10.80 -4.43
N TRP A 189 -3.09 -11.06 -3.25
CA TRP A 189 -3.14 -12.37 -2.60
C TRP A 189 -4.57 -12.80 -2.21
N ILE A 190 -5.48 -11.84 -1.99
CA ILE A 190 -6.93 -12.06 -1.82
C ILE A 190 -7.59 -12.27 -3.21
N GLY A 191 -6.97 -13.14 -4.01
CA GLY A 191 -7.31 -13.39 -5.40
C GLY A 191 -8.46 -14.37 -5.60
N SER A 192 -8.85 -15.11 -4.56
CA SER A 192 -9.88 -16.16 -4.66
C SER A 192 -11.24 -15.61 -5.14
N ARG A 193 -11.59 -14.38 -4.77
CA ARG A 193 -12.80 -13.69 -5.26
C ARG A 193 -12.85 -13.51 -6.78
N TYR A 194 -11.69 -13.59 -7.45
CA TYR A 194 -11.54 -13.52 -8.90
C TYR A 194 -11.20 -14.88 -9.53
N GLY A 195 -11.23 -15.97 -8.73
CA GLY A 195 -10.82 -17.29 -9.17
C GLY A 195 -9.30 -17.45 -9.35
N ASN A 196 -8.50 -16.54 -8.80
CA ASN A 196 -7.04 -16.58 -8.93
C ASN A 196 -6.41 -17.39 -7.80
N LEU A 197 -5.65 -18.43 -8.18
CA LEU A 197 -4.67 -19.08 -7.32
C LEU A 197 -3.28 -18.73 -7.81
N TYR A 198 -2.36 -18.38 -6.91
CA TYR A 198 -0.98 -18.05 -7.26
C TYR A 198 -0.06 -19.24 -7.02
N ARG A 199 1.05 -19.28 -7.77
CA ARG A 199 2.18 -20.17 -7.51
C ARG A 199 3.47 -19.39 -7.74
N TYR A 200 4.33 -19.41 -6.74
CA TYR A 200 5.69 -18.94 -6.84
C TYR A 200 6.57 -20.00 -7.51
N ASP A 201 7.40 -19.57 -8.46
CA ASP A 201 8.36 -20.39 -9.18
C ASP A 201 9.58 -19.55 -9.52
N ASN A 202 10.67 -19.74 -8.76
CA ASN A 202 11.99 -19.15 -8.98
C ASN A 202 11.96 -17.67 -9.42
N GLY A 203 11.47 -16.80 -8.53
CA GLY A 203 11.40 -15.36 -8.77
C GLY A 203 10.20 -14.92 -9.62
N ASN A 204 9.29 -15.81 -9.97
CA ASN A 204 8.05 -15.47 -10.67
C ASN A 204 6.84 -15.85 -9.82
N LEU A 205 5.85 -14.95 -9.74
CA LEU A 205 4.53 -15.28 -9.21
C LEU A 205 3.56 -15.34 -10.39
N ARG A 206 2.91 -16.49 -10.58
CA ARG A 206 1.98 -16.72 -11.69
C ARG A 206 0.61 -17.14 -11.20
N ILE A 207 -0.42 -16.72 -11.92
CA ILE A 207 -1.79 -17.20 -11.70
C ILE A 207 -1.91 -18.58 -12.33
N LEU A 208 -2.28 -19.57 -11.52
CA LEU A 208 -2.69 -20.89 -11.97
C LEU A 208 -4.03 -20.77 -12.68
N ARG A 209 -4.04 -21.09 -13.97
CA ARG A 209 -5.26 -21.11 -14.76
C ARG A 209 -5.97 -22.42 -14.54
N SER A 210 -7.22 -22.37 -14.13
CA SER A 210 -8.09 -23.54 -14.14
C SER A 210 -8.43 -23.94 -15.58
N PRO A 211 -8.68 -25.23 -15.85
CA PRO A 211 -9.21 -25.68 -17.14
C PRO A 211 -10.45 -24.88 -17.56
N LYS A 212 -10.66 -24.71 -18.87
CA LYS A 212 -11.89 -24.07 -19.37
C LYS A 212 -13.12 -24.80 -18.80
N ASN A 213 -14.13 -24.03 -18.41
CA ASN A 213 -15.39 -24.52 -17.82
C ASN A 213 -15.27 -25.22 -16.45
N SER A 214 -14.14 -25.07 -15.75
CA SER A 214 -14.01 -25.52 -14.37
C SER A 214 -14.29 -24.39 -13.37
N ARG A 215 -14.77 -24.75 -12.18
CA ARG A 215 -14.98 -23.83 -11.06
C ARG A 215 -14.07 -24.20 -9.91
N MET A 216 -13.63 -23.20 -9.18
CA MET A 216 -12.89 -23.39 -7.94
C MET A 216 -13.83 -24.02 -6.90
N THR A 217 -13.50 -25.21 -6.43
CA THR A 217 -14.27 -25.95 -5.42
C THR A 217 -13.74 -25.72 -4.00
N LEU A 218 -12.49 -25.29 -3.87
CA LEU A 218 -11.88 -24.96 -2.59
C LEU A 218 -12.56 -23.74 -1.97
N HIS A 219 -12.72 -23.79 -0.65
CA HIS A 219 -13.25 -22.68 0.12
C HIS A 219 -12.32 -21.46 0.01
N TRP A 220 -12.88 -20.25 -0.12
CA TRP A 220 -12.11 -19.03 -0.38
C TRP A 220 -11.00 -18.80 0.65
N LYS A 221 -11.25 -19.12 1.94
CA LYS A 221 -10.22 -19.00 3.00
C LYS A 221 -9.00 -19.86 2.70
N THR A 222 -9.21 -21.11 2.30
CA THR A 222 -8.14 -22.03 1.92
C THR A 222 -7.37 -21.48 0.72
N CYS A 223 -8.07 -20.96 -0.28
CA CYS A 223 -7.44 -20.37 -1.46
C CYS A 223 -6.59 -19.13 -1.13
N ASP A 224 -7.11 -18.20 -0.33
CA ASP A 224 -6.39 -16.99 0.06
C ASP A 224 -5.20 -17.31 0.97
N GLU A 225 -5.30 -18.31 1.87
CA GLU A 225 -4.15 -18.75 2.66
C GLU A 225 -3.06 -19.38 1.78
N MET A 226 -3.43 -20.23 0.81
CA MET A 226 -2.50 -20.78 -0.18
C MET A 226 -1.83 -19.65 -0.97
N ASN A 227 -2.61 -18.68 -1.43
CA ASN A 227 -2.10 -17.51 -2.12
C ASN A 227 -1.13 -16.72 -1.25
N LEU A 228 -1.48 -16.47 0.01
CA LEU A 228 -0.62 -15.73 0.95
C LEU A 228 0.73 -16.43 1.13
N ARG A 229 0.74 -17.76 1.24
CA ARG A 229 1.99 -18.54 1.33
C ARG A 229 2.87 -18.35 0.11
N GLU A 230 2.30 -18.37 -1.09
CA GLU A 230 3.02 -18.16 -2.35
C GLU A 230 3.48 -16.69 -2.51
N TRP A 231 2.66 -15.73 -2.10
CA TRP A 231 3.04 -14.32 -2.06
C TRP A 231 4.19 -14.07 -1.09
N VAL A 232 4.19 -14.67 0.11
CA VAL A 232 5.30 -14.52 1.07
C VAL A 232 6.61 -15.08 0.53
N LYS A 233 6.59 -16.16 -0.26
CA LYS A 233 7.79 -16.62 -0.99
C LYS A 233 8.29 -15.55 -1.96
N TYR A 234 7.38 -14.93 -2.71
CA TYR A 234 7.71 -13.86 -3.64
C TYR A 234 8.23 -12.59 -2.94
N VAL A 235 7.64 -12.16 -1.82
CA VAL A 235 8.12 -11.02 -1.02
C VAL A 235 9.56 -11.26 -0.55
N LYS A 236 9.88 -12.47 -0.06
CA LYS A 236 11.24 -12.83 0.37
C LYS A 236 12.24 -12.83 -0.79
N TYR A 237 11.79 -13.17 -2.01
CA TYR A 237 12.61 -13.07 -3.22
C TYR A 237 12.84 -11.61 -3.60
N ALA A 238 11.78 -10.80 -3.68
CA ALA A 238 11.86 -9.39 -4.08
C ALA A 238 12.72 -8.55 -3.14
N GLU A 239 12.73 -8.88 -1.85
CA GLU A 239 13.61 -8.23 -0.87
C GLU A 239 15.10 -8.47 -1.16
N ARG A 240 15.46 -9.62 -1.74
CA ARG A 240 16.86 -10.03 -1.92
C ARG A 240 17.41 -9.74 -3.31
N PHE A 241 16.55 -9.74 -4.32
CA PHE A 241 16.96 -9.80 -5.73
C PHE A 241 16.29 -8.75 -6.62
N MET A 242 15.38 -7.95 -6.08
CA MET A 242 14.74 -6.82 -6.75
C MET A 242 14.96 -5.56 -5.93
#